data_AF-A0A845S618-F1
#
_entry.id   AF-A0A845S618-F1
#
_cell.length_a   1.000
_cell.length_b   1.000
_cell.length_c   1.000
_cell.angle_alpha   90.00
_cell.angle_beta   90.00
_cell.angle_gamma   90.00
#
_symmetry.space_group_name_H-M   'P 1'
#
loop_
_entity.id
_entity.type
_entity.pdbx_description
1 polymer ?
#
loop_
_entity_poly.entity_id
_entity_poly.type
_entity_poly.pdbx_seq_one_letter_code
_entity_poly.pdbx_strand_id
1 'polypeptide(L)' 'MKYKIFTILVLFFILSTKSFALVSVDITRGNLDPLPTAISDFYLDSKLADNIKNLKLESKIPELIQNNLSRSGLFFA' A
#
# COMPACT_ATOMS: atom_id res chain seq x y z
N MET A 1 -33.07 2.75 -35.22
CA MET A 1 -33.06 1.74 -34.14
C MET A 1 -32.20 0.51 -34.44
N LYS A 2 -32.30 -0.10 -35.62
CA LYS A 2 -31.56 -1.33 -35.98
C LYS A 2 -30.03 -1.26 -35.79
N TYR A 3 -29.40 -0.17 -36.23
CA TYR A 3 -27.95 0.02 -36.06
C TYR A 3 -27.53 0.19 -34.59
N LYS A 4 -28.39 0.79 -33.74
CA LYS A 4 -28.12 0.91 -32.29
C LYS A 4 -28.12 -0.46 -31.61
N ILE A 5 -29.08 -1.33 -31.97
CA ILE A 5 -29.11 -2.72 -31.49
C ILE A 5 -27.83 -3.46 -31.91
N PHE A 6 -27.41 -3.28 -33.17
CA PHE A 6 -26.19 -3.90 -33.68
C PHE A 6 -24.93 -3.40 -32.94
N THR A 7 -24.81 -2.10 -32.70
CA THR A 7 -23.70 -1.52 -31.93
C THR A 7 -23.65 -2.05 -30.49
N ILE A 8 -24.81 -2.17 -29.82
CA ILE A 8 -24.90 -2.72 -28.46
C ILE A 8 -24.45 -4.18 -28.45
N LEU A 9 -24.85 -4.96 -29.46
CA LEU A 9 -24.47 -6.36 -29.58
C LEU A 9 -22.96 -6.53 -29.76
N VAL A 10 -22.34 -5.73 -30.63
CA VAL A 10 -20.87 -5.72 -30.83
C VAL A 10 -20.14 -5.35 -29.54
N LEU A 11 -20.62 -4.34 -28.82
CA LEU A 11 -20.01 -3.89 -27.57
C LEU A 11 -20.07 -4.98 -26.47
N PHE A 12 -21.19 -5.71 -26.40
CA PHE A 12 -21.36 -6.84 -25.47
C PHE A 12 -20.31 -7.94 -25.70
N PHE A 13 -20.05 -8.29 -26.96
CA PHE A 13 -19.04 -9.31 -27.28
C PHE A 13 -17.61 -8.86 -26.95
N ILE A 14 -17.27 -7.58 -27.15
CA ILE A 14 -15.93 -7.04 -26.82
C ILE A 14 -15.70 -7.07 -25.31
N LEU A 15 -16.70 -6.65 -24.53
CA LEU A 15 -16.63 -6.58 -23.05
C LEU A 15 -16.66 -7.96 -22.38
N SER A 16 -17.18 -8.99 -23.05
CA SER A 16 -17.28 -10.34 -22.49
C SER A 16 -16.00 -11.18 -22.62
N THR A 17 -14.94 -10.64 -23.23
CA THR A 17 -13.67 -11.35 -23.37
C THR A 17 -12.91 -11.38 -22.04
N LYS A 18 -12.27 -12.53 -21.72
CA LYS A 18 -11.46 -12.64 -20.51
C LYS A 18 -10.18 -11.81 -20.65
N SER A 19 -9.82 -11.07 -19.60
CA SER A 19 -8.56 -10.33 -19.56
C SER A 19 -7.38 -11.29 -19.43
N PHE A 20 -6.35 -11.09 -20.25
CA PHE A 20 -5.07 -11.78 -20.13
C PHE A 20 -4.16 -10.94 -19.23
N ALA A 21 -3.92 -11.41 -18.00
CA ALA A 21 -2.94 -10.81 -17.12
C ALA A 21 -1.54 -11.32 -17.47
N LEU A 22 -0.56 -10.41 -17.54
CA LEU A 22 0.85 -10.76 -17.76
C LEU A 22 1.44 -11.57 -16.59
N VAL A 23 0.87 -11.42 -15.39
CA VAL A 23 1.32 -12.07 -14.16
C VAL A 23 0.09 -12.55 -13.38
N SER A 24 0.14 -13.78 -12.86
CA SER A 24 -0.85 -14.30 -11.92
C SER A 24 -0.37 -14.07 -10.49
N VAL A 25 -1.22 -13.48 -9.65
CA VAL A 25 -0.96 -13.42 -8.22
C VAL A 25 -1.40 -14.74 -7.61
N ASP A 26 -0.45 -15.54 -7.14
CA ASP A 26 -0.73 -16.75 -6.38
C ASP A 26 -0.95 -16.40 -4.91
N ILE A 27 -2.22 -16.34 -4.50
CA ILE A 27 -2.61 -16.01 -3.13
C ILE A 27 -2.46 -17.28 -2.27
N THR A 28 -1.28 -17.46 -1.69
CA THR A 28 -0.96 -18.61 -0.82
C THR A 28 -1.54 -18.49 0.60
N ARG A 29 -2.03 -17.30 0.99
CA ARG A 29 -2.73 -17.02 2.26
C ARG A 29 -3.87 -16.01 2.04
N GLY A 30 -4.96 -16.15 2.79
CA GLY A 30 -6.14 -15.26 2.69
C GLY A 30 -5.91 -13.82 3.18
N ASN A 31 -6.99 -13.05 3.33
CA ASN A 31 -6.95 -11.70 3.91
C ASN A 31 -6.53 -11.78 5.38
N LEU A 32 -5.25 -11.51 5.67
CA LEU A 32 -4.74 -11.46 7.03
C LEU A 32 -5.04 -10.07 7.60
N ASP A 33 -5.71 -10.04 8.75
CA ASP A 33 -5.81 -8.79 9.50
C ASP A 33 -4.39 -8.34 9.90
N PRO A 34 -4.03 -7.06 9.70
CA PRO A 34 -2.69 -6.60 10.02
C PRO A 34 -2.42 -6.77 11.52
N LEU A 35 -1.18 -7.11 11.86
CA LEU A 35 -0.78 -7.32 13.25
C LEU A 35 -0.61 -5.97 13.97
N PRO A 36 -1.14 -5.81 15.19
CA PRO A 36 -0.89 -4.62 15.99
C PRO A 36 0.60 -4.51 16.31
N THR A 37 1.16 -3.32 16.18
CA THR A 37 2.54 -3.04 16.61
C THR A 37 2.65 -1.63 17.18
N ALA A 38 3.55 -1.44 18.14
CA ALA A 38 3.80 -0.14 18.75
C ALA A 38 5.21 0.31 18.37
N ILE A 39 5.33 1.55 17.89
CA ILE A 39 6.61 2.15 17.53
C ILE A 39 6.78 3.36 18.44
N SER A 40 7.79 3.27 19.31
CA SER A 40 8.15 4.36 20.21
C SER A 40 9.06 5.36 19.51
N ASP A 41 9.07 6.59 19.99
CA ASP A 41 10.06 7.58 19.61
C ASP A 41 11.48 7.10 19.93
N PHE A 42 12.43 7.51 19.08
CA PHE A 42 13.81 7.10 19.21
C PHE A 42 14.52 7.97 20.24
N TYR A 43 15.37 7.36 21.05
CA TYR A 43 16.24 8.10 21.95
C TYR A 43 17.33 8.82 21.18
N LEU A 44 17.51 10.11 21.45
CA LEU A 44 18.54 10.94 20.86
C LEU A 44 19.57 11.32 21.93
N ASP A 45 20.84 10.98 21.70
CA ASP A 45 21.89 11.29 22.68
C ASP A 45 22.08 12.80 22.82
N SER A 46 22.11 13.27 24.06
CA SER A 46 22.45 14.64 24.47
C SER A 46 23.73 15.20 23.81
N LYS A 47 24.70 14.34 23.49
CA LYS A 47 25.98 14.68 22.85
C LYS A 47 25.89 14.99 21.36
N LEU A 48 24.73 14.81 20.72
CA LEU A 48 24.56 15.14 19.31
C LEU A 48 24.73 16.64 19.06
N ALA A 49 25.33 16.96 17.93
CA ALA A 49 25.46 18.34 17.45
C ALA A 49 24.07 18.96 17.18
N ASP A 50 23.92 20.25 17.44
CA ASP A 50 22.63 20.95 17.39
C ASP A 50 22.01 20.95 15.99
N ASN A 51 22.83 20.91 14.94
CA ASN A 51 22.38 20.75 13.56
C ASN A 51 21.62 19.43 13.34
N ILE A 52 21.95 18.37 14.08
CA ILE A 52 21.24 17.10 14.00
C ILE A 52 19.97 17.11 14.87
N LYS A 53 20.01 17.74 16.05
CA LYS A 53 18.81 17.93 16.89
C LYS A 53 17.70 18.67 16.15
N ASN A 54 18.06 19.65 15.32
CA ASN A 54 17.10 20.39 14.48
C ASN A 54 16.36 19.53 13.45
N LEU A 55 16.87 18.35 13.10
CA LEU A 55 16.24 17.46 12.12
C LEU A 55 15.02 16.69 12.68
N LYS A 56 14.87 16.64 14.01
CA LYS A 56 13.82 15.90 14.73
C LYS A 56 13.77 14.41 14.36
N LEU A 57 14.93 13.76 14.36
CA LEU A 57 15.06 12.36 13.94
C LEU A 57 14.35 11.40 14.90
N GLU A 58 14.25 11.78 16.17
CA GLU A 58 13.57 11.07 17.24
C GLU A 58 12.11 10.74 16.92
N SER A 59 11.42 11.60 16.17
CA SER A 59 10.01 11.40 15.76
C SER A 59 9.87 10.98 14.29
N LYS A 60 10.73 11.50 13.40
CA LYS A 60 10.63 11.23 11.95
C LYS A 60 11.02 9.80 11.56
N ILE A 61 11.97 9.19 12.26
CA ILE A 61 12.36 7.81 12.00
C ILE A 61 11.22 6.85 12.40
N PRO A 62 10.63 6.95 13.61
CA PRO A 62 9.41 6.21 13.97
C PRO A 62 8.28 6.39 12.95
N GLU A 63 7.99 7.63 12.54
CA GLU A 63 6.95 7.94 11.55
C GLU A 63 7.21 7.25 10.20
N LEU A 64 8.47 7.26 9.72
CA LEU A 64 8.86 6.54 8.51
C LEU A 64 8.65 5.02 8.65
N ILE A 65 8.99 4.45 9.79
CA ILE A 65 8.81 3.02 10.07
C ILE A 65 7.32 2.68 10.13
N GLN A 66 6.50 3.49 10.80
CA GLN A 66 5.03 3.35 10.88
C GLN A 66 4.40 3.33 9.50
N ASN A 67 4.80 4.27 8.65
CA ASN A 67 4.33 4.35 7.27
C ASN A 67 4.72 3.12 6.45
N ASN A 68 5.95 2.63 6.59
CA ASN A 68 6.41 1.45 5.86
C ASN A 68 5.69 0.16 6.32
N LEU A 69 5.53 -0.02 7.63
CA LEU A 69 4.83 -1.17 8.20
C LEU A 69 3.35 -1.17 7.81
N SER A 70 2.67 -0.03 7.89
CA SER A 70 1.28 0.12 7.44
C SER A 70 1.12 -0.17 5.95
N ARG A 71 2.05 0.32 5.11
CA ARG A 71 2.05 0.06 3.66
C ARG A 71 2.30 -1.39 3.29
N SER A 72 2.92 -2.18 4.16
CA SER A 72 3.12 -3.61 3.91
C SER A 72 1.82 -4.40 3.95
N GLY A 73 0.76 -3.86 4.59
CA GLY A 73 -0.48 -4.57 4.86
C GLY A 73 -0.35 -5.67 5.93
N LEU A 74 0.85 -5.87 6.50
CA LEU A 74 1.11 -6.89 7.52
C LEU A 74 0.96 -6.37 8.94
N PHE A 75 1.04 -5.05 9.14
CA PHE A 75 0.99 -4.41 10.45
C PHE A 75 0.11 -3.17 10.41
N PHE A 76 -0.53 -2.86 11.55
CA PHE A 76 -1.07 -1.52 11.82
C PHE A 76 -0.36 -0.99 13.07
N ALA A 77 0.15 0.22 12.96
CA ALA A 77 0.95 0.88 13.98
C ALA A 77 0.42 2.28 14.22
#